data_AF-A0A5J5C0C5-F1
#
_entry.id   AF-A0A5J5C0C5-F1
#
_cell.length_a   1.000
_cell.length_b   1.000
_cell.length_c   1.000
_cell.angle_alpha   90.00
_cell.angle_beta   90.00
_cell.angle_gamma   90.00
#
_symmetry.space_group_name_H-M   'P 1'
#
loop_
_entity.id
_entity.type
_entity.pdbx_description
1 polymer ?
#
loop_
_entity_poly.entity_id
_entity_poly.type
_entity_poly.pdbx_seq_one_letter_code
_entity_poly.pdbx_strand_id
1 'polypeptide(L)'
;MELQDIASSFSDSISEEICNSAAKMANNLGVDALFVYTKTGYMASLLSRCRPDCPIFAFTTTPSVRRRLNLAVGPDTLPSELLR
;
A
#
# COMPACT_ATOMS: atom_id res chain seq x y z
N MET A 1 10.65 -4.04 26.99
CA MET A 1 10.23 -2.69 26.58
C MET A 1 11.19 -2.29 25.49
N GLU A 2 10.85 -2.59 24.24
CA GLU A 2 11.72 -2.33 23.08
C GLU A 2 11.67 -0.83 22.80
N LEU A 3 12.80 -0.13 22.90
CA LEU A 3 12.90 1.25 22.44
C LEU A 3 12.80 1.22 20.91
N GLN A 4 11.81 1.92 20.35
CA GLN A 4 11.76 2.16 18.91
C GLN A 4 12.98 3.01 18.53
N ASP A 5 13.80 2.50 17.62
CA ASP A 5 14.93 3.24 17.07
C ASP A 5 14.42 4.51 16.37
N ILE A 6 14.97 5.67 16.73
CA ILE A 6 14.61 6.99 16.19
C ILE A 6 14.66 7.00 14.65
N ALA A 7 15.59 6.24 14.05
CA ALA A 7 15.69 6.07 12.61
C ALA A 7 14.46 5.35 12.00
N SER A 8 13.88 4.38 12.70
CA SER A 8 12.68 3.67 12.24
C SER A 8 11.47 4.60 12.18
N SER A 9 11.27 5.44 13.20
CA SER A 9 10.18 6.42 13.24
C SER A 9 10.28 7.44 12.10
N PHE A 10 11.50 7.82 11.69
CA PHE A 10 11.70 8.70 10.53
C PHE A 10 11.41 8.00 9.20
N SER A 11 11.78 6.72 9.05
CA SER A 11 11.42 5.95 7.85
C SER A 11 9.92 5.69 7.73
N ASP A 12 9.23 5.55 8.87
CA ASP A 12 7.78 5.37 8.92
C ASP A 12 7.07 6.67 8.52
N SER A 13 7.51 7.82 9.01
CA SER A 13 6.91 9.11 8.65
C SER A 13 7.07 9.43 7.15
N ILE A 14 8.22 9.11 6.54
CA ILE A 14 8.41 9.23 5.09
C ILE A 14 7.42 8.33 4.35
N SER A 15 7.30 7.07 4.78
CA SER A 15 6.42 6.09 4.14
C SER A 15 4.95 6.51 4.21
N GLU A 16 4.51 7.03 5.36
CA GLU A 16 3.17 7.56 5.55
C GLU A 16 2.90 8.77 4.64
N GLU A 17 3.84 9.71 4.55
CA GLU A 17 3.64 10.91 3.74
C GLU A 17 3.65 10.62 2.24
N ILE A 18 4.45 9.65 1.79
CA ILE A 18 4.38 9.13 0.42
C ILE A 18 3.00 8.56 0.13
N CYS A 19 2.46 7.72 1.02
CA CYS A 19 1.14 7.11 0.82
C CYS A 19 0.02 8.16 0.83
N ASN A 20 0.06 9.11 1.77
CA ASN A 20 -0.89 10.22 1.85
C ASN A 20 -0.87 11.08 0.59
N SER A 21 0.32 11.41 0.09
CA SER A 21 0.49 12.22 -1.12
C SER A 21 0.00 11.49 -2.36
N ALA A 22 0.32 10.20 -2.49
CA ALA A 22 -0.13 9.37 -3.61
C ALA A 22 -1.66 9.24 -3.65
N ALA A 23 -2.30 8.98 -2.50
CA ALA A 23 -3.76 8.90 -2.42
C ALA A 23 -4.45 10.23 -2.77
N LYS A 24 -3.96 11.35 -2.22
CA LYS A 24 -4.47 12.70 -2.55
C LYS A 24 -4.34 13.00 -4.04
N MET A 25 -3.19 12.70 -4.63
CA MET A 25 -2.93 12.92 -6.05
C MET A 25 -3.87 12.08 -6.92
N ALA A 26 -4.02 10.80 -6.59
CA ALA A 26 -4.92 9.89 -7.30
C ALA A 26 -6.37 10.41 -7.31
N ASN A 27 -6.88 10.86 -6.15
CA ASN A 27 -8.23 11.40 -6.03
C ASN A 27 -8.38 12.73 -6.78
N ASN A 28 -7.41 13.64 -6.65
CA ASN A 28 -7.46 14.95 -7.31
C ASN A 28 -7.43 14.84 -8.84
N LEU A 29 -6.71 13.85 -9.37
CA LEU A 29 -6.61 13.60 -10.80
C LEU A 29 -7.70 12.66 -11.32
N GLY A 30 -8.48 12.03 -10.44
CA GLY A 30 -9.50 11.04 -10.81
C GLY A 30 -8.91 9.85 -11.56
N VAL A 31 -7.76 9.34 -11.12
CA VAL A 31 -7.10 8.21 -11.81
C VAL A 31 -7.89 6.91 -11.65
N ASP A 32 -7.82 6.03 -12.63
CA ASP A 32 -8.56 4.76 -12.61
C ASP A 32 -7.99 3.72 -11.64
N ALA A 33 -6.70 3.82 -11.28
CA ALA A 33 -6.02 2.84 -10.44
C ALA A 33 -4.70 3.34 -9.84
N LEU A 34 -4.30 2.73 -8.70
CA LEU A 34 -2.99 2.88 -8.06
C LEU A 34 -2.23 1.55 -8.06
N PHE A 35 -0.97 1.56 -8.49
CA PHE A 35 -0.10 0.37 -8.48
C PHE A 35 0.98 0.48 -7.40
N VAL A 36 1.12 -0.56 -6.58
CA VAL A 36 2.11 -0.60 -5.49
C VAL A 36 2.99 -1.84 -5.62
N TYR A 37 4.30 -1.63 -5.77
CA TYR A 37 5.28 -2.71 -5.69
C TYR A 37 5.84 -2.81 -4.27
N THR A 38 5.70 -3.96 -3.62
CA THR A 38 6.12 -4.14 -2.21
C THR A 38 6.74 -5.51 -1.96
N LYS A 39 7.83 -5.53 -1.16
CA LYS A 39 8.48 -6.78 -0.75
C LYS A 39 7.81 -7.43 0.45
N THR A 40 7.35 -6.63 1.42
CA THR A 40 6.83 -7.11 2.71
C THR A 40 5.33 -6.93 2.88
N GLY A 41 4.70 -6.11 2.03
CA GLY A 41 3.30 -5.69 2.15
C GLY A 41 3.11 -4.35 2.87
N TYR A 42 4.18 -3.76 3.41
CA TYR A 42 4.07 -2.56 4.25
C TYR A 42 3.48 -1.35 3.51
N MET A 43 4.01 -1.00 2.34
CA MET A 43 3.48 0.12 1.53
C MET A 43 2.03 -0.10 1.08
N ALA A 44 1.68 -1.33 0.69
CA ALA A 44 0.31 -1.64 0.27
C ALA A 44 -0.68 -1.48 1.44
N SER A 45 -0.28 -1.88 2.65
CA SER A 45 -1.06 -1.69 3.86
C SER A 45 -1.23 -0.21 4.20
N LEU A 46 -0.14 0.58 4.18
CA LEU A 46 -0.19 2.02 4.43
C LEU A 46 -1.09 2.75 3.43
N LEU A 47 -0.92 2.50 2.13
CA LEU A 47 -1.72 3.16 1.10
C LEU A 47 -3.21 2.81 1.20
N SER A 48 -3.55 1.57 1.57
CA SER A 48 -4.95 1.19 1.79
C SER A 48 -5.58 1.93 2.98
N ARG A 49 -4.80 2.23 4.03
CA ARG A 49 -5.29 3.04 5.16
C ARG A 49 -5.67 4.46 4.73
N CYS A 50 -5.03 4.98 3.69
CA CYS A 50 -5.36 6.30 3.12
C CYS A 50 -6.69 6.30 2.35
N ARG A 51 -7.28 5.14 2.04
CA ARG A 51 -8.58 4.97 1.37
C ARG A 51 -8.72 5.86 0.10
N PRO A 52 -7.86 5.69 -0.92
CA PRO A 52 -8.06 6.37 -2.20
C PRO A 52 -9.40 5.95 -2.84
N ASP A 53 -9.95 6.82 -3.69
CA ASP A 53 -11.24 6.59 -4.36
C ASP A 53 -11.12 5.59 -5.52
N CYS A 54 -9.89 5.23 -5.90
CA CYS A 54 -9.58 4.27 -6.95
C CYS A 54 -9.01 2.95 -6.37
N PRO A 55 -9.16 1.83 -7.10
CA PRO A 55 -8.63 0.54 -6.68
C PRO A 55 -7.10 0.53 -6.57
N ILE A 56 -6.59 -0.27 -5.63
CA ILE A 56 -5.15 -0.46 -5.42
C ILE A 56 -4.75 -1.85 -5.93
N PHE A 57 -3.71 -1.91 -6.73
CA PHE A 57 -3.11 -3.16 -7.21
C PHE A 57 -1.74 -3.34 -6.57
N ALA A 58 -1.64 -4.28 -5.64
CA ALA A 58 -0.41 -4.57 -4.92
C ALA A 58 0.35 -5.74 -5.55
N PHE A 59 1.56 -5.48 -6.04
CA PHE A 59 2.48 -6.47 -6.59
C PHE A 59 3.56 -6.82 -5.58
N THR A 60 3.84 -8.11 -5.46
CA THR A 60 4.92 -8.62 -4.63
C THR A 60 5.49 -9.88 -5.26
N THR A 61 6.80 -10.08 -5.11
CA THR A 61 7.48 -11.30 -5.56
C THR A 61 7.33 -12.46 -4.58
N THR A 62 6.79 -12.20 -3.37
CA THR A 62 6.71 -13.18 -2.29
C THR A 62 5.29 -13.74 -2.18
N PRO A 63 5.05 -15.04 -2.48
CA PRO A 63 3.70 -15.62 -2.47
C PRO A 63 2.98 -15.51 -1.11
N SER A 64 3.72 -15.63 0.01
CA SER A 64 3.14 -15.48 1.35
C SER A 64 2.68 -14.06 1.66
N VAL A 65 3.37 -13.04 1.14
CA VAL A 65 2.95 -11.63 1.25
C VAL A 65 1.67 -11.42 0.43
N ARG A 66 1.62 -11.96 -0.79
CA ARG A 66 0.45 -11.89 -1.66
C ARG A 66 -0.80 -12.45 -0.99
N ARG A 67 -0.69 -13.64 -0.38
CA ARG A 67 -1.82 -14.26 0.36
C ARG A 67 -2.27 -13.40 1.54
N ARG A 68 -1.35 -12.74 2.26
CA ARG A 68 -1.70 -11.83 3.37
C ARG A 68 -2.42 -10.57 2.87
N LEU A 69 -1.97 -9.99 1.77
CA LEU A 69 -2.60 -8.80 1.19
C LEU A 69 -4.05 -9.07 0.75
N ASN A 70 -4.33 -10.25 0.19
CA ASN A 70 -5.70 -10.63 -0.19
C ASN A 70 -6.67 -10.78 1.00
N LEU A 71 -6.16 -10.86 2.24
CA LEU A 71 -6.99 -10.97 3.44
C LEU A 71 -7.10 -9.64 4.19
N ALA A 72 -6.05 -8.81 4.13
CA ALA A 72 -5.89 -7.62 4.95
C ALA A 72 -6.48 -6.35 4.33
N VAL A 73 -6.67 -6.35 3.01
CA VAL A 73 -7.00 -5.15 2.24
C VAL A 73 -8.36 -5.37 1.60
N GLY A 74 -9.26 -4.40 1.72
CA GLY A 74 -10.68 -4.51 1.33
C GLY A 74 -10.91 -4.91 -0.14
N PRO A 75 -12.18 -5.09 -0.54
CA PRO A 75 -12.55 -5.65 -1.87
C PRO A 75 -11.95 -4.89 -3.06
N ASP A 76 -11.54 -3.63 -2.90
CA ASP A 76 -10.94 -2.79 -3.94
C ASP A 76 -9.44 -3.04 -4.17
N THR A 77 -8.83 -3.99 -3.44
CA THR A 77 -7.44 -4.39 -3.63
C THR A 77 -7.36 -5.78 -4.25
N LEU A 78 -7.17 -5.81 -5.57
CA LEU A 78 -7.13 -7.03 -6.33
C LEU A 78 -5.69 -7.58 -6.39
N PRO A 79 -5.47 -8.89 -6.12
CA PRO A 79 -4.18 -9.51 -6.37
C PRO A 79 -3.79 -9.37 -7.85
N SER A 80 -2.48 -9.29 -8.09
CA SER A 80 -1.86 -9.19 -9.42
C SER A 80 -2.26 -10.29 -10.43
N GLU A 81 -3.02 -11.31 -10.02
CA GLU A 81 -3.58 -12.34 -10.89
C GLU A 81 -4.78 -11.84 -11.73
N LEU A 82 -5.33 -10.66 -11.42
CA LEU A 82 -6.47 -10.06 -12.13
C LEU A 82 -6.10 -9.06 -13.24
N LEU A 83 -4.81 -8.85 -13.51
CA LEU A 83 -4.32 -8.01 -14.62
C LEU A 83 -3.72 -8.85 -15.77
N ARG A 84 -4.29 -10.02 -16.03
CA ARG A 84 -4.07 -10.77 -17.27
C ARG A 84 -5.22 -10.54 -18.23
#